data_AF-A0A097SSL1-F1
#
_entry.id   AF-A0A097SSL1-F1
#
_cell.length_a   1.000
_cell.length_b   1.000
_cell.length_c   1.000
_cell.angle_alpha   90.00
_cell.angle_beta   90.00
_cell.angle_gamma   90.00
#
_symmetry.space_group_name_H-M   'P 1'
#
loop_
_entity.id
_entity.type
_entity.pdbx_description
1 polymer ?
#
loop_
_entity_poly.entity_id
_entity_poly.type
_entity_poly.pdbx_seq_one_letter_code
_entity_poly.pdbx_strand_id
1 'polypeptide(L)' 'MKNKTAILKTKGVKIKVEINDFENDYISLADIARYKNHDEPKKLIKNWIKSKDVINF' A
#
# COMPACT_ATOMS: atom_id res chain seq x y z
N MET A 1 19.20 -9.59 9.83
CA MET A 1 18.78 -9.44 8.41
C MET A 1 19.18 -8.05 7.95
N LYS A 2 19.75 -7.86 6.75
CA LYS A 2 20.18 -6.52 6.29
C LYS A 2 18.99 -5.81 5.63
N ASN A 3 18.57 -4.69 6.20
CA ASN A 3 17.51 -3.86 5.63
C ASN A 3 17.94 -3.35 4.24
N LYS A 4 17.05 -3.44 3.26
CA LYS A 4 17.26 -2.90 1.92
C LYS A 4 16.76 -1.46 1.87
N THR A 5 17.58 -0.58 1.32
CA THR A 5 17.17 0.81 1.05
C THR A 5 16.68 0.93 -0.38
N ALA A 6 15.49 1.50 -0.58
CA ALA A 6 14.96 1.89 -1.88
C ALA A 6 14.70 3.41 -1.93
N ILE A 7 14.81 4.00 -3.12
CA ILE A 7 14.44 5.40 -3.35
C ILE A 7 13.26 5.43 -4.30
N LEU A 8 12.10 5.86 -3.81
CA LEU A 8 10.91 6.07 -4.60
C LEU A 8 10.86 7.53 -5.07
N LYS A 9 10.56 7.74 -6.36
CA LYS A 9 10.30 9.07 -6.91
C LYS A 9 8.79 9.24 -7.10
N THR A 10 8.17 10.13 -6.33
CA THR A 10 6.71 10.35 -6.37
C THR A 10 6.41 11.83 -6.45
N LYS A 11 5.68 12.30 -7.48
CA LYS A 11 5.20 13.69 -7.63
C LYS A 11 6.23 14.78 -7.22
N GLY A 12 7.48 14.62 -7.64
CA GLY A 12 8.56 15.58 -7.35
C GLY A 12 9.26 15.42 -5.99
N VAL A 13 8.77 14.53 -5.12
CA VAL A 13 9.38 14.19 -3.82
C VAL A 13 10.16 12.88 -3.94
N LYS A 14 11.37 12.84 -3.38
CA LYS A 14 12.15 11.62 -3.21
C LYS A 14 11.91 11.05 -1.82
N ILE A 15 11.45 9.81 -1.75
CA ILE A 15 11.19 9.11 -0.50
C ILE A 15 12.22 7.99 -0.38
N LYS A 16 13.02 8.00 0.69
CA LYS A 16 13.89 6.88 1.07
C LYS A 16 13.05 5.92 1.90
N VAL A 17 12.97 4.67 1.46
CA VAL A 17 12.27 3.60 2.18
C VAL A 17 13.29 2.58 2.65
N GLU A 18 13.27 2.26 3.94
CA GLU A 18 14.04 1.17 4.52
C GLU A 18 13.08 -0.01 4.70
N ILE A 19 13.40 -1.11 4.03
CA ILE A 19 12.52 -2.25 3.80
C ILE A 19 13.22 -3.47 4.39
N ASN A 20 12.53 -4.28 5.17
CA ASN A 20 13.16 -5.42 5.84
C ASN A 20 13.43 -6.53 4.83
N ASP A 21 12.39 -7.00 4.15
CA ASP A 21 12.47 -8.13 3.23
C ASP A 21 11.51 -8.05 2.03
N PHE A 22 10.68 -7.00 1.90
CA PHE A 22 9.60 -6.88 0.90
C PHE A 22 8.48 -7.93 1.05
N GLU A 23 8.55 -8.81 2.04
CA GLU A 23 7.53 -9.82 2.31
C GLU A 23 6.66 -9.42 3.50
N ASN A 24 7.27 -8.83 4.54
CA ASN A 24 6.64 -8.47 5.80
C ASN A 24 6.44 -6.95 5.97
N ASP A 25 6.65 -6.18 4.91
CA ASP A 25 6.48 -4.73 4.91
C ASP A 25 5.09 -4.36 4.37
N TYR A 26 4.27 -3.72 5.20
CA TYR A 26 2.86 -3.43 4.89
C TYR A 26 2.63 -1.93 4.68
N ILE A 27 1.77 -1.60 3.71
CA ILE A 27 1.23 -0.25 3.52
C ILE A 27 -0.27 -0.28 3.76
N SER A 28 -0.78 0.74 4.44
CA SER A 28 -2.20 0.89 4.73
C SER A 28 -3.04 1.04 3.46
N LEU A 29 -3.87 0.02 3.17
CA LEU A 29 -4.82 0.04 2.06
C LEU A 29 -5.85 1.17 2.20
N ALA A 30 -6.26 1.47 3.45
CA ALA A 30 -7.20 2.55 3.75
C ALA A 30 -6.62 3.92 3.40
N ASP A 31 -5.34 4.14 3.66
CA ASP A 31 -4.69 5.42 3.33
C ASP A 31 -4.49 5.58 1.83
N ILE A 32 -4.12 4.51 1.13
CA ILE A 32 -4.08 4.51 -0.35
C ILE A 32 -5.47 4.84 -0.93
N ALA A 33 -6.54 4.25 -0.38
CA ALA A 33 -7.90 4.49 -0.84
C ALA A 33 -8.33 5.94 -0.64
N ARG A 34 -8.06 6.52 0.55
CA ARG A 34 -8.32 7.95 0.85
C ARG A 34 -7.55 8.88 -0.07
N TYR A 35 -6.28 8.56 -0.34
CA TYR A 35 -5.45 9.35 -1.24
C TYR A 35 -6.00 9.34 -2.67
N LYS A 36 -6.51 8.20 -3.14
CA LYS A 36 -6.99 8.03 -4.52
C LYS A 36 -8.40 8.59 -4.73
N ASN A 37 -9.30 8.43 -3.76
CA ASN A 37 -10.64 9.00 -3.78
C ASN A 37 -11.05 9.34 -2.34
N HIS A 38 -11.05 10.63 -2.05
CA HIS A 38 -11.35 11.13 -0.71
C HIS A 38 -12.85 10.99 -0.36
N ASP A 39 -13.74 11.08 -1.35
CA ASP A 39 -15.19 11.09 -1.14
C ASP A 39 -15.75 9.67 -0.91
N GLU A 40 -15.25 8.68 -1.65
CA GLU A 40 -15.72 7.28 -1.56
C GLU A 40 -14.58 6.24 -1.37
N PRO A 41 -13.68 6.37 -0.38
CA PRO A 41 -12.55 5.46 -0.21
C PRO A 41 -13.00 4.01 0.09
N LYS A 42 -14.13 3.85 0.80
CA LYS A 42 -14.69 2.53 1.15
C LYS A 42 -15.09 1.72 -0.09
N LYS A 43 -15.54 2.37 -1.16
CA LYS A 43 -15.96 1.72 -2.41
C LYS A 43 -14.78 1.10 -3.15
N LEU A 44 -13.65 1.82 -3.18
CA LEU A 44 -12.37 1.33 -3.71
C LEU A 44 -11.89 0.09 -2.96
N ILE A 45 -11.91 0.14 -1.61
CA ILE A 45 -11.53 -0.99 -0.77
C ILE A 45 -12.44 -2.20 -1.04
N LYS A 46 -13.75 -2.00 -1.07
CA LYS A 46 -14.72 -3.06 -1.39
C LYS A 46 -14.45 -3.71 -2.75
N ASN A 47 -14.18 -2.91 -3.78
CA ASN A 47 -13.89 -3.44 -5.12
C ASN A 47 -12.58 -4.25 -5.14
N TRP A 48 -11.53 -3.78 -4.46
CA TRP A 48 -10.27 -4.51 -4.37
C TRP A 48 -10.41 -5.84 -3.62
N ILE A 49 -11.09 -5.85 -2.47
CA ILE A 49 -11.30 -7.09 -1.71
C ILE A 49 -12.17 -8.06 -2.51
N LYS A 50 -13.20 -7.59 -3.22
CA LYS A 50 -14.02 -8.46 -4.10
C LYS A 50 -13.22 -9.13 -5.21
N SER A 51 -12.19 -8.47 -5.73
CA SER A 51 -11.33 -9.01 -6.79
C SER A 51 -10.27 -10.00 -6.29
N LYS A 52 -10.14 -10.18 -4.98
CA LYS A 52 -9.22 -11.15 -4.39
C LYS A 52 -10.02 -12.31 -3.79
N ASP A 53 -9.56 -13.53 -4.01
CA ASP A 53 -10.11 -14.69 -3.32
C ASP A 53 -9.92 -14.48 -1.81
N VAL A 54 -11.02 -14.31 -1.09
CA VAL A 54 -10.99 -14.19 0.37
C VAL A 54 -10.83 -15.60 0.91
N ILE A 55 -9.59 -15.98 1.22
CA ILE A 55 -9.31 -17.18 2.00
C ILE A 55 -9.69 -16.85 3.45
N ASN A 56 -10.82 -17.35 3.91
CA ASN A 56 -11.22 -17.29 5.33
C ASN A 56 -10.48 -18.40 6.08
N PHE A 57 -9.90 -18.06 7.23
CA PHE A 57 -9.30 -18.99 8.20
C PHE A 57 -10.15 -19.02 9.46
#